data_AF-A0A5E4WYG7-F1
#
_entry.id   AF-A0A5E4WYG7-F1
#
_cell.length_a   1.000
_cell.length_b   1.000
_cell.length_c   1.000
_cell.angle_alpha   90.00
_cell.angle_beta   90.00
_cell.angle_gamma   90.00
#
_symmetry.space_group_name_H-M   'P 1'
#
loop_
_entity.id
_entity.type
_entity.pdbx_description
1 polymer ?
#
loop_
_entity_poly.entity_id
_entity_poly.type
_entity_poly.pdbx_seq_one_letter_code
_entity_poly.pdbx_strand_id
1 'polypeptide(L)'
;MNKVSKSVIVDGRAVLLVALGMLLGVVVAYIWPWKTLIVGQTKDWVDMATAIGTVGAVVAAVGIALRDARWRHEAKESEAIIAWGLVSDELRVKGDDLREVLSAFVRDTDRAKRSRESYQVAKRVSSDLALTIPHEMLIKLASLPGGRGGYIAGVVGLFPSIRRLLESYVDTLGEHDVYVVRTMAISKIEQALRNIEVVFRDATDTRMR
;
A
#
# COMPACT_ATOMS: atom_id res chain seq x y z
N MET A 1 -14.60 -17.59 -7.42
CA MET A 1 -15.45 -16.60 -6.71
C MET A 1 -14.82 -15.23 -6.83
N ASN A 2 -15.47 -14.37 -7.61
CA ASN A 2 -14.99 -13.05 -8.05
C ASN A 2 -14.95 -12.04 -6.90
N LYS A 3 -13.75 -11.66 -6.47
CA LYS A 3 -13.51 -10.35 -5.82
C LYS A 3 -12.88 -9.43 -6.87
N VAL A 4 -13.65 -9.08 -7.89
CA VAL A 4 -13.31 -7.93 -8.74
C VAL A 4 -13.34 -6.72 -7.82
N SER A 5 -12.20 -6.04 -7.74
CA SER A 5 -11.95 -4.93 -6.81
C SER A 5 -13.10 -3.92 -6.85
N LYS A 6 -13.64 -3.59 -5.68
CA LYS A 6 -14.66 -2.53 -5.52
C LYS A 6 -14.18 -1.18 -6.10
N SER A 7 -12.86 -0.95 -6.22
CA SER A 7 -12.33 0.25 -6.87
C SER A 7 -12.59 0.28 -8.38
N VAL A 8 -12.44 -0.86 -9.07
CA VAL A 8 -12.75 -1.00 -10.51
C VAL A 8 -14.24 -0.83 -10.78
N ILE A 9 -15.10 -1.19 -9.83
CA ILE A 9 -16.55 -0.98 -9.93
C ILE A 9 -16.92 0.50 -9.72
N VAL A 10 -16.21 1.23 -8.85
CA VAL A 10 -16.44 2.67 -8.64
C VAL A 10 -15.90 3.48 -9.82
N ASP A 11 -14.70 3.17 -10.31
CA ASP A 11 -14.14 3.78 -11.52
C ASP A 11 -14.95 3.41 -12.77
N GLY A 12 -15.39 2.16 -12.87
CA GLY A 12 -16.28 1.69 -13.94
C GLY A 12 -17.64 2.37 -13.92
N ARG A 13 -18.20 2.68 -12.73
CA ARG A 13 -19.44 3.47 -12.58
C ARG A 13 -19.25 4.93 -12.98
N ALA A 14 -18.11 5.54 -12.65
CA ALA A 14 -17.79 6.91 -13.08
C ALA A 14 -17.66 6.97 -14.61
N VAL A 15 -16.97 6.00 -15.22
CA VAL A 15 -16.88 5.88 -16.69
C VAL A 15 -18.24 5.61 -17.32
N LEU A 16 -19.10 4.78 -16.70
CA LEU A 16 -20.48 4.55 -17.15
C LEU A 16 -21.33 5.81 -17.06
N LEU A 17 -21.21 6.61 -16.00
CA LEU A 17 -21.93 7.87 -15.85
C LEU A 17 -21.46 8.92 -16.87
N VAL A 18 -20.16 8.98 -17.15
CA VAL A 18 -19.61 9.85 -18.20
C VAL A 18 -20.07 9.38 -19.58
N ALA A 19 -20.02 8.07 -19.86
CA ALA A 19 -20.51 7.51 -21.12
C ALA A 19 -22.02 7.71 -21.29
N LEU A 20 -22.81 7.55 -20.23
CA LEU A 20 -24.26 7.77 -20.23
C LEU A 20 -24.59 9.27 -20.38
N GLY A 21 -23.80 10.16 -19.77
CA GLY A 21 -23.88 11.60 -19.98
C GLY A 21 -23.53 12.01 -21.41
N MET A 22 -22.52 11.38 -22.01
CA MET A 22 -22.18 11.56 -23.43
C MET A 22 -23.30 11.04 -24.35
N LEU A 23 -23.87 9.88 -24.06
CA LEU A 23 -24.98 9.30 -24.83
C LEU A 23 -26.24 10.18 -24.74
N LEU A 24 -26.58 10.66 -23.54
CA LEU A 24 -27.66 11.64 -23.35
C LEU A 24 -27.36 12.96 -24.08
N GLY A 25 -26.12 13.44 -24.03
CA GLY A 25 -25.69 14.63 -24.76
C GLY A 25 -25.86 14.49 -26.28
N VAL A 26 -25.47 13.33 -26.84
CA VAL A 26 -25.65 13.01 -28.27
C VAL A 26 -27.13 12.90 -28.63
N VAL A 27 -27.93 12.22 -27.80
CA VAL A 27 -29.38 12.06 -28.01
C VAL A 27 -30.09 13.41 -27.95
N VAL A 28 -29.76 14.26 -26.99
CA VAL A 28 -30.31 15.63 -26.91
C VAL A 28 -29.85 16.47 -28.09
N ALA A 29 -28.56 16.46 -28.43
CA ALA A 29 -28.04 17.21 -29.58
C ALA A 29 -28.63 16.74 -30.93
N TYR A 30 -29.00 15.46 -31.06
CA TYR A 30 -29.56 14.90 -32.29
C TYR A 30 -31.07 15.06 -32.40
N ILE A 31 -31.82 14.93 -31.29
CA ILE A 31 -33.28 14.97 -31.27
C ILE A 31 -33.81 16.40 -31.11
N TRP A 32 -33.11 17.27 -30.37
CA TRP A 32 -33.56 18.64 -30.10
C TRP A 32 -33.66 19.54 -31.34
N PRO A 33 -32.77 19.47 -32.34
CA PRO A 33 -32.86 20.32 -33.53
C PRO A 33 -34.07 19.99 -34.42
N TRP A 34 -34.57 18.75 -34.39
CA TRP A 34 -35.65 18.32 -35.29
C TRP A 34 -36.99 19.00 -34.99
N LYS A 35 -37.19 19.55 -33.78
CA LYS A 35 -38.36 20.37 -33.46
C LYS A 35 -38.21 21.86 -33.84
N THR A 36 -37.02 22.31 -34.22
CA THR A 36 -36.74 23.73 -34.55
C THR A 36 -36.36 23.97 -36.02
N LEU A 37 -36.09 22.90 -36.78
CA LEU A 37 -35.69 22.87 -38.20
C LEU A 37 -36.79 23.21 -39.23
N ILE A 38 -37.77 24.06 -38.91
CA ILE A 38 -38.68 24.62 -39.92
C ILE A 38 -38.19 26.00 -40.43
N VAL A 39 -37.21 26.64 -39.77
CA VAL A 39 -36.76 27.99 -40.15
C VAL A 39 -35.25 28.16 -39.96
N GLY A 40 -34.44 28.14 -41.05
CA GLY A 40 -33.10 28.74 -41.03
C GLY A 40 -31.95 27.94 -41.67
N GLN A 41 -31.99 27.71 -42.99
CA GLN A 41 -31.13 26.76 -43.70
C GLN A 41 -29.67 27.18 -44.03
N THR A 42 -29.03 28.09 -43.28
CA THR A 42 -27.64 28.53 -43.60
C THR A 42 -26.67 28.65 -42.44
N LYS A 43 -27.10 28.52 -41.18
CA LYS A 43 -26.24 28.66 -39.99
C LYS A 43 -25.83 27.33 -39.33
N ASP A 44 -26.39 26.22 -39.78
CA ASP A 44 -26.30 24.93 -39.08
C ASP A 44 -24.95 24.21 -39.22
N TRP A 45 -24.23 24.40 -40.32
CA TRP A 45 -22.98 23.66 -40.56
C TRP A 45 -21.83 24.14 -39.66
N VAL A 46 -21.78 25.44 -39.34
CA VAL A 46 -20.76 26.00 -38.45
C VAL A 46 -21.03 25.60 -37.00
N ASP A 47 -22.30 25.58 -36.58
CA ASP A 47 -22.70 25.14 -35.24
C ASP A 47 -22.51 23.61 -35.07
N MET A 48 -22.81 22.80 -36.11
CA MET A 48 -22.47 21.37 -36.12
C MET A 48 -20.96 21.11 -36.06
N ALA A 49 -20.15 21.85 -36.83
CA ALA A 49 -18.70 21.70 -36.81
C ALA A 49 -18.09 22.08 -35.45
N THR A 50 -18.63 23.13 -34.80
CA THR A 50 -18.20 23.56 -33.47
C THR A 50 -18.63 22.56 -32.39
N ALA A 51 -19.82 21.97 -32.51
CA ALA A 51 -20.28 20.92 -31.62
C ALA A 51 -19.44 19.64 -31.74
N ILE A 52 -19.11 19.21 -32.95
CA ILE A 52 -18.22 18.05 -33.18
C ILE A 52 -16.79 18.36 -32.68
N GLY A 53 -16.30 19.58 -32.91
CA GLY A 53 -14.99 20.03 -32.44
C GLY A 53 -14.85 20.02 -30.92
N THR A 54 -15.87 20.51 -30.20
CA THR A 54 -15.87 20.52 -28.72
C THR A 54 -15.96 19.10 -28.14
N VAL A 55 -16.77 18.23 -28.72
CA VAL A 55 -16.84 16.80 -28.32
C VAL A 55 -15.52 16.09 -28.60
N GLY A 56 -14.92 16.29 -29.78
CA GLY A 56 -13.63 15.73 -30.14
C GLY A 56 -12.50 16.18 -29.20
N ALA A 57 -12.49 17.46 -28.82
CA ALA A 57 -11.53 18.01 -27.87
C ALA A 57 -11.69 17.41 -26.46
N VAL A 58 -12.92 17.19 -25.99
CA VAL A 58 -13.17 16.53 -24.70
C VAL A 58 -12.72 15.08 -24.72
N VAL A 59 -13.01 14.33 -25.79
CA VAL A 59 -12.55 12.93 -25.92
C VAL A 59 -11.03 12.85 -25.98
N ALA A 60 -10.37 13.75 -26.72
CA ALA A 60 -8.91 13.83 -26.77
C ALA A 60 -8.31 14.18 -25.39
N ALA A 61 -8.89 15.16 -24.67
CA ALA A 61 -8.45 15.54 -23.33
C ALA A 61 -8.62 14.40 -22.33
N VAL A 62 -9.74 13.68 -22.36
CA VAL A 62 -9.98 12.49 -21.53
C VAL A 62 -8.99 11.38 -21.90
N GLY A 63 -8.76 11.13 -23.19
CA GLY A 63 -7.80 10.14 -23.67
C GLY A 63 -6.37 10.43 -23.20
N ILE A 64 -5.93 11.69 -23.29
CA ILE A 64 -4.62 12.14 -22.80
C ILE A 64 -4.55 12.02 -21.28
N ALA A 65 -5.58 12.45 -20.54
CA ALA A 65 -5.62 12.35 -19.09
C ALA A 65 -5.57 10.90 -18.59
N LEU A 66 -6.28 9.99 -19.25
CA LEU A 66 -6.23 8.56 -18.94
C LEU A 66 -4.87 7.94 -19.27
N ARG A 67 -4.24 8.34 -20.38
CA ARG A 67 -2.90 7.86 -20.75
C ARG A 67 -1.84 8.37 -19.78
N ASP A 68 -1.88 9.65 -19.42
CA ASP A 68 -0.97 10.28 -18.47
C ASP A 68 -1.15 9.69 -17.07
N ALA A 69 -2.39 9.45 -16.63
CA ALA A 69 -2.67 8.75 -15.38
C ALA A 69 -2.05 7.33 -15.36
N ARG A 70 -2.17 6.56 -16.45
CA ARG A 70 -1.55 5.23 -16.56
C ARG A 70 -0.02 5.30 -16.47
N TRP A 71 0.61 6.21 -17.21
CA TRP A 71 2.07 6.37 -17.18
C TRP A 71 2.58 6.79 -15.80
N ARG A 72 1.85 7.67 -15.09
CA ARG A 72 2.20 8.02 -13.70
C ARG A 72 2.01 6.84 -12.74
N HIS A 73 1.02 5.99 -12.97
CA HIS A 73 0.84 4.77 -12.19
C HIS A 73 1.99 3.76 -12.44
N GLU A 74 2.34 3.52 -13.70
CA GLU A 74 3.44 2.62 -14.09
C GLU A 74 4.80 3.10 -13.57
N ALA A 75 5.06 4.41 -13.63
CA ALA A 75 6.28 5.00 -13.08
C ALA A 75 6.36 4.85 -11.55
N LYS A 76 5.25 5.11 -10.84
CA LYS A 76 5.17 4.95 -9.37
C LYS A 76 5.31 3.50 -8.95
N GLU A 77 4.75 2.56 -9.70
CA GLU A 77 4.87 1.13 -9.44
C GLU A 77 6.31 0.65 -9.65
N SER A 78 6.97 1.11 -10.71
CA SER A 78 8.38 0.82 -10.98
C SER A 78 9.29 1.33 -9.86
N GLU A 79 9.08 2.57 -9.40
CA GLU A 79 9.82 3.13 -8.25
C GLU A 79 9.55 2.35 -6.95
N ALA A 80 8.31 1.90 -6.74
CA ALA A 80 7.94 1.10 -5.58
C ALA A 80 8.60 -0.28 -5.57
N ILE A 81 8.75 -0.93 -6.74
CA ILE A 81 9.44 -2.21 -6.87
C ILE A 81 10.93 -2.06 -6.59
N ILE A 82 11.56 -1.00 -7.08
CA ILE A 82 12.99 -0.72 -6.79
C ILE A 82 13.18 -0.44 -5.29
N ALA A 83 12.31 0.38 -4.70
CA ALA A 83 12.34 0.63 -3.26
C ALA A 83 12.12 -0.66 -2.45
N TRP A 84 11.24 -1.55 -2.92
CA TRP A 84 11.03 -2.86 -2.31
C TRP A 84 12.29 -3.71 -2.33
N GLY A 85 13.00 -3.80 -3.46
CA GLY A 85 14.24 -4.56 -3.54
C GLY A 85 15.32 -4.07 -2.57
N LEU A 86 15.34 -2.78 -2.25
CA LEU A 86 16.28 -2.21 -1.27
C LEU A 86 15.86 -2.48 0.18
N VAL A 87 14.55 -2.49 0.44
CA VAL A 87 13.97 -2.63 1.79
C VAL A 87 13.77 -4.10 2.19
N SER A 88 13.58 -5.00 1.22
CA SER A 88 13.28 -6.41 1.48
C SER A 88 14.41 -7.12 2.22
N ASP A 89 15.66 -6.85 1.86
CA ASP A 89 16.80 -7.52 2.47
C ASP A 89 16.96 -7.09 3.94
N GLU A 90 16.82 -5.80 4.21
CA GLU A 90 16.86 -5.28 5.58
C GLU A 90 15.69 -5.83 6.42
N LEU A 91 14.46 -5.84 5.88
CA LEU A 91 13.31 -6.43 6.57
C LEU A 91 13.47 -7.92 6.86
N ARG A 92 14.14 -8.66 5.97
CA ARG A 92 14.39 -10.09 6.14
C ARG A 92 15.37 -10.34 7.28
N VAL A 93 16.49 -9.61 7.31
CA VAL A 93 17.48 -9.68 8.39
C VAL A 93 16.83 -9.32 9.73
N LYS A 94 16.09 -8.22 9.81
CA LYS A 94 15.38 -7.85 11.05
C LYS A 94 14.31 -8.87 11.43
N GLY A 95 13.65 -9.49 10.46
CA GLY A 95 12.70 -10.57 10.69
C GLY A 95 13.36 -11.78 11.35
N ASP A 96 14.56 -12.16 10.94
CA ASP A 96 15.31 -13.26 11.53
C ASP A 96 15.81 -12.93 12.95
N ASP A 97 16.28 -11.70 13.18
CA ASP A 97 16.62 -11.20 14.53
C ASP A 97 15.41 -11.30 15.49
N LEU A 98 14.23 -10.88 15.01
CA LEU A 98 12.98 -10.96 15.78
C LEU A 98 12.54 -12.40 16.06
N ARG A 99 12.73 -13.32 15.12
CA ARG A 99 12.48 -14.76 15.33
C ARG A 99 13.40 -15.34 16.39
N GLU A 100 14.66 -14.93 16.39
CA GLU A 100 15.64 -15.38 17.37
C GLU A 100 15.22 -14.95 18.78
N VAL A 101 14.87 -13.68 18.98
CA VAL A 101 14.33 -13.17 20.25
C VAL A 101 13.09 -13.96 20.68
N LEU A 102 12.13 -14.15 19.77
CA LEU A 102 10.91 -14.88 20.07
C LEU A 102 11.23 -16.31 20.51
N SER A 103 12.16 -16.98 19.83
CA SER A 103 12.57 -18.35 20.16
C SER A 103 13.20 -18.45 21.55
N ALA A 104 14.06 -17.48 21.92
CA ALA A 104 14.65 -17.40 23.26
C ALA A 104 13.57 -17.16 24.32
N PHE A 105 12.65 -16.23 24.04
CA PHE A 105 11.53 -15.93 24.94
C PHE A 105 10.49 -17.05 25.04
N VAL A 106 10.39 -17.97 24.10
CA VAL A 106 9.47 -19.12 24.21
C VAL A 106 10.14 -20.30 24.92
N ARG A 107 11.46 -20.48 24.75
CA ARG A 107 12.25 -21.55 25.38
C ARG A 107 12.41 -21.39 26.89
N ASP A 108 12.42 -20.15 27.38
CA ASP A 108 12.52 -19.87 28.80
C ASP A 108 11.32 -20.44 29.58
N THR A 109 11.57 -21.48 30.38
CA THR A 109 10.59 -22.21 31.20
C THR A 109 9.98 -21.37 32.32
N ASP A 110 10.75 -20.47 32.91
CA ASP A 110 10.26 -19.48 33.87
C ASP A 110 10.01 -18.16 33.14
N ARG A 111 8.77 -17.65 33.21
CA ARG A 111 8.39 -16.40 32.55
C ARG A 111 8.70 -15.16 33.37
N ALA A 112 8.87 -15.31 34.69
CA ALA A 112 9.17 -14.22 35.60
C ALA A 112 10.68 -13.97 35.73
N LYS A 113 11.50 -14.96 35.35
CA LYS A 113 12.96 -14.86 35.35
C LYS A 113 13.52 -14.68 33.95
N ARG A 114 14.62 -13.95 33.86
CA ARG A 114 15.41 -13.79 32.64
C ARG A 114 16.45 -14.89 32.59
N SER A 115 16.46 -15.68 31.52
CA SER A 115 17.60 -16.54 31.27
C SER A 115 18.77 -15.73 30.74
N ARG A 116 19.98 -16.30 30.83
CA ARG A 116 21.18 -15.67 30.26
C ARG A 116 21.07 -15.55 28.74
N GLU A 117 20.44 -16.53 28.08
CA GLU A 117 20.22 -16.56 26.64
C GLU A 117 19.27 -15.45 26.21
N SER A 118 18.08 -15.37 26.79
CA SER A 118 17.08 -14.34 26.43
C SER A 118 17.58 -12.92 26.72
N TYR A 119 18.33 -12.72 27.80
CA TYR A 119 19.00 -11.45 28.09
C TYR A 119 20.02 -11.07 27.00
N GLN A 120 20.91 -12.00 26.62
CA GLN A 120 21.94 -11.72 25.62
C GLN A 120 21.36 -11.45 24.23
N VAL A 121 20.36 -12.24 23.82
CA VAL A 121 19.68 -12.06 22.53
C VAL A 121 18.92 -10.74 22.52
N ALA A 122 18.15 -10.41 23.56
CA ALA A 122 17.43 -9.14 23.64
C ALA A 122 18.38 -7.93 23.61
N LYS A 123 19.53 -8.01 24.30
CA LYS A 123 20.55 -6.94 24.30
C LYS A 123 21.17 -6.73 22.92
N ARG A 124 21.55 -7.81 22.22
CA ARG A 124 22.12 -7.70 20.86
C ARG A 124 21.08 -7.21 19.86
N VAL A 125 19.88 -7.78 19.88
CA VAL A 125 18.85 -7.40 18.90
C VAL A 125 18.37 -5.98 19.13
N SER A 126 18.25 -5.51 20.38
CA SER A 126 17.89 -4.11 20.65
C SER A 126 18.90 -3.09 20.13
N SER A 127 20.21 -3.38 20.15
CA SER A 127 21.21 -2.49 19.54
C SER A 127 21.08 -2.44 18.02
N ASP A 128 20.73 -3.56 17.40
CA ASP A 128 20.75 -3.71 15.96
C ASP A 128 19.40 -3.37 15.32
N LEU A 129 18.28 -3.34 16.05
CA LEU A 129 16.93 -3.09 15.52
C LEU A 129 16.69 -1.64 15.03
N ALA A 130 17.72 -0.81 14.94
CA ALA A 130 17.62 0.49 14.28
C ALA A 130 17.28 0.31 12.80
N LEU A 131 16.29 1.07 12.33
CA LEU A 131 15.93 1.13 10.91
C LEU A 131 16.87 2.08 10.19
N THR A 132 17.45 1.58 9.12
CA THR A 132 18.25 2.38 8.18
C THR A 132 17.42 2.84 6.98
N ILE A 133 16.16 2.41 6.88
CA ILE A 133 15.29 2.72 5.75
C ILE A 133 14.92 4.21 5.74
N PRO A 134 15.29 4.97 4.68
CA PRO A 134 14.90 6.37 4.54
C PRO A 134 13.38 6.54 4.44
N HIS A 135 12.84 7.59 5.05
CA HIS A 135 11.40 7.88 5.01
C HIS A 135 10.86 8.01 3.57
N GLU A 136 11.67 8.57 2.67
CA GLU A 136 11.33 8.70 1.25
C GLU A 136 11.09 7.34 0.57
N MET A 137 11.84 6.30 0.96
CA MET A 137 11.61 4.95 0.44
C MET A 137 10.29 4.38 0.94
N LEU A 138 9.93 4.61 2.20
CA LEU A 138 8.66 4.15 2.77
C LEU A 138 7.44 4.75 2.05
N ILE A 139 7.52 6.02 1.65
CA ILE A 139 6.45 6.68 0.87
C ILE A 139 6.26 5.99 -0.48
N LYS A 140 7.35 5.60 -1.15
CA LYS A 140 7.29 4.92 -2.46
C LYS A 140 6.62 3.54 -2.36
N LEU A 141 6.81 2.83 -1.24
CA LEU A 141 6.21 1.51 -1.02
C LEU A 141 4.67 1.54 -0.94
N ALA A 142 4.05 2.70 -0.71
CA ALA A 142 2.59 2.83 -0.71
C ALA A 142 1.95 2.46 -2.05
N SER A 143 2.71 2.57 -3.15
CA SER A 143 2.25 2.22 -4.49
C SER A 143 2.42 0.72 -4.81
N LEU A 144 2.91 -0.10 -3.86
CA LEU A 144 3.05 -1.53 -4.10
C LEU A 144 1.67 -2.20 -4.26
N PRO A 145 1.50 -3.05 -5.29
CA PRO A 145 0.29 -3.83 -5.48
C PRO A 145 0.01 -4.77 -4.29
N GLY A 146 -1.27 -5.06 -4.06
CA GLY A 146 -1.73 -5.96 -2.98
C GLY A 146 -1.73 -5.33 -1.59
N GLY A 147 -1.46 -4.03 -1.45
CA GLY A 147 -1.47 -3.35 -0.14
C GLY A 147 -0.25 -3.66 0.73
N ARG A 148 0.83 -4.21 0.14
CA ARG A 148 2.08 -4.54 0.84
C ARG A 148 2.72 -3.34 1.53
N GLY A 149 2.61 -2.15 0.93
CA GLY A 149 3.09 -0.91 1.53
C GLY A 149 2.53 -0.67 2.93
N GLY A 150 1.26 -1.01 3.16
CA GLY A 150 0.63 -0.90 4.48
C GLY A 150 1.22 -1.87 5.50
N TYR A 151 1.46 -3.12 5.11
CA TYR A 151 2.11 -4.10 5.99
C TYR A 151 3.56 -3.72 6.30
N ILE A 152 4.32 -3.26 5.31
CA ILE A 152 5.70 -2.79 5.50
C ILE A 152 5.73 -1.58 6.45
N ALA A 153 4.89 -0.57 6.20
CA ALA A 153 4.77 0.58 7.10
C ALA A 153 4.38 0.16 8.52
N GLY A 154 3.50 -0.83 8.66
CA GLY A 154 3.13 -1.43 9.94
C GLY A 154 4.32 -2.08 10.66
N VAL A 155 5.14 -2.87 9.96
CA VAL A 155 6.36 -3.48 10.53
C VAL A 155 7.35 -2.41 10.96
N VAL A 156 7.66 -1.47 10.07
CA VAL A 156 8.61 -0.40 10.31
C VAL A 156 8.17 0.48 11.49
N GLY A 157 6.87 0.73 11.64
CA GLY A 157 6.30 1.44 12.80
C GLY A 157 6.39 0.67 14.12
N LEU A 158 6.49 -0.67 14.09
CA LEU A 158 6.61 -1.51 15.29
C LEU A 158 8.04 -1.60 15.82
N PHE A 159 9.07 -1.54 14.97
CA PHE A 159 10.46 -1.72 15.37
C PHE A 159 10.92 -0.77 16.50
N PRO A 160 10.63 0.56 16.48
CA PRO A 160 11.00 1.42 17.60
C PRO A 160 10.35 1.00 18.92
N SER A 161 9.11 0.51 18.87
CA SER A 161 8.42 0.03 20.07
C SER A 161 8.97 -1.29 20.56
N ILE A 162 9.32 -2.22 19.66
CA ILE A 162 9.94 -3.50 20.03
C ILE A 162 11.31 -3.24 20.66
N ARG A 163 12.12 -2.38 20.04
CA ARG A 163 13.43 -1.98 20.57
C ARG A 163 13.33 -1.47 22.00
N ARG A 164 12.44 -0.51 22.28
CA ARG A 164 12.23 0.02 23.64
C ARG A 164 11.80 -1.06 24.65
N LEU A 165 10.98 -2.02 24.22
CA LEU A 165 10.57 -3.13 25.08
C LEU A 165 11.75 -4.07 25.37
N LEU A 166 12.62 -4.33 24.39
CA LEU A 166 13.82 -5.14 24.60
C LEU A 166 14.85 -4.43 25.47
N GLU A 167 15.06 -3.12 25.29
CA GLU A 167 15.90 -2.30 26.17
C GLU A 167 15.34 -2.32 27.61
N SER A 168 14.04 -2.10 27.78
CA SER A 168 13.37 -2.20 29.07
C SER A 168 13.52 -3.59 29.68
N TYR A 169 13.38 -4.66 28.90
CA TYR A 169 13.59 -6.03 29.38
C TYR A 169 15.02 -6.27 29.89
N VAL A 170 16.02 -5.64 29.26
CA VAL A 170 17.44 -5.70 29.65
C VAL A 170 17.70 -4.90 30.94
N ASP A 171 17.06 -3.75 31.10
CA ASP A 171 17.30 -2.85 32.24
C ASP A 171 16.47 -3.19 33.48
N THR A 172 15.36 -3.91 33.32
CA THR A 172 14.42 -4.23 34.40
C THR A 172 15.03 -5.18 35.44
N LEU A 173 14.89 -4.86 36.72
CA LEU A 173 15.41 -5.69 37.83
C LEU A 173 14.34 -6.53 38.53
N GLY A 174 13.06 -6.15 38.44
CA GLY A 174 11.94 -6.84 39.11
C GLY A 174 11.34 -7.98 38.28
N GLU A 175 11.09 -9.13 38.92
CA GLU A 175 10.54 -10.33 38.25
C GLU A 175 9.14 -10.11 37.63
N HIS A 176 8.29 -9.32 38.30
CA HIS A 176 6.97 -8.97 37.76
C HIS A 176 7.06 -8.12 36.49
N ASP A 177 7.93 -7.13 36.50
CA ASP A 177 8.14 -6.23 35.36
C ASP A 177 8.77 -6.97 34.18
N VAL A 178 9.71 -7.89 34.44
CA VAL A 178 10.28 -8.79 33.43
C VAL A 178 9.19 -9.57 32.70
N TYR A 179 8.25 -10.15 33.45
CA TYR A 179 7.14 -10.90 32.87
C TYR A 179 6.25 -10.03 31.97
N VAL A 180 5.88 -8.84 32.47
CA VAL A 180 5.00 -7.90 31.75
C VAL A 180 5.67 -7.42 30.47
N VAL A 181 6.92 -6.95 30.55
CA VAL A 181 7.68 -6.46 29.40
C VAL A 181 7.91 -7.57 28.37
N ARG A 182 8.29 -8.78 28.80
CA ARG A 182 8.44 -9.94 27.91
C ARG A 182 7.14 -10.26 27.18
N THR A 183 6.01 -10.27 27.87
CA THR A 183 4.70 -10.58 27.26
C THR A 183 4.30 -9.53 26.22
N MET A 184 4.52 -8.24 26.52
CA MET A 184 4.28 -7.16 25.56
C MET A 184 5.23 -7.25 24.35
N ALA A 185 6.50 -7.56 24.59
CA ALA A 185 7.50 -7.72 23.53
C ALA A 185 7.10 -8.86 22.59
N ILE A 186 6.75 -10.04 23.12
CA ILE A 186 6.29 -11.20 22.34
C ILE A 186 5.13 -10.80 21.44
N SER A 187 4.09 -10.16 21.98
CA SER A 187 2.91 -9.76 21.20
C SER A 187 3.25 -8.86 20.01
N LYS A 188 4.13 -7.86 20.22
CA LYS A 188 4.56 -6.95 19.15
C LYS A 188 5.48 -7.62 18.14
N ILE A 189 6.37 -8.49 18.61
CA ILE A 189 7.28 -9.27 17.75
C ILE A 189 6.46 -10.18 16.85
N GLU A 190 5.49 -10.92 17.38
CA GLU A 190 4.61 -11.76 16.57
C GLU A 190 3.81 -10.95 15.55
N GLN A 191 3.32 -9.76 15.93
CA GLN A 191 2.62 -8.89 14.99
C GLN A 191 3.53 -8.42 13.85
N ALA A 192 4.77 -8.04 14.16
CA ALA A 192 5.76 -7.67 13.15
C ALA A 192 6.08 -8.86 12.23
N LEU A 193 6.31 -10.05 12.78
CA LEU A 193 6.60 -11.26 12.00
C LEU A 193 5.44 -11.66 11.10
N ARG A 194 4.18 -11.58 11.56
CA ARG A 194 2.99 -11.83 10.72
C ARG A 194 2.93 -10.86 9.54
N ASN A 195 3.18 -9.58 9.79
CA ASN A 195 3.18 -8.59 8.71
C ASN A 195 4.32 -8.83 7.71
N ILE A 196 5.52 -9.17 8.20
CA ILE A 196 6.66 -9.57 7.36
C ILE A 196 6.28 -10.78 6.49
N GLU A 197 5.67 -11.81 7.08
CA GLU A 197 5.26 -13.01 6.36
C GLU A 197 4.26 -12.70 5.24
N VAL A 198 3.27 -11.83 5.48
CA VAL A 198 2.31 -11.41 4.45
C VAL A 198 3.03 -10.71 3.29
N VAL A 199 3.97 -9.82 3.59
CA VAL A 199 4.73 -9.09 2.58
C VAL A 199 5.53 -10.04 1.68
N PHE A 200 6.20 -11.04 2.27
CA PHE A 200 7.02 -11.99 1.51
C PHE A 200 6.21 -13.09 0.82
N ARG A 201 5.10 -13.55 1.41
CA ARG A 201 4.21 -14.54 0.81
C ARG A 201 3.61 -14.03 -0.49
N ASP A 202 3.13 -12.79 -0.49
CA ASP A 202 2.58 -12.19 -1.69
C ASP A 202 3.68 -11.97 -2.74
N ALA A 203 4.91 -11.62 -2.34
CA ALA A 203 6.03 -11.42 -3.28
C ALA A 203 6.39 -12.68 -4.07
N THR A 204 6.13 -13.87 -3.51
CA THR A 204 6.28 -15.16 -4.18
C THR A 204 5.06 -15.59 -5.00
N ASP A 205 3.91 -14.90 -4.90
CA ASP A 205 2.70 -15.24 -5.64
C ASP A 205 2.85 -14.81 -7.12
N THR A 206 2.83 -15.80 -8.00
CA THR A 206 3.24 -15.80 -9.42
C THR A 206 2.44 -14.89 -10.35
N ARG A 207 1.56 -14.02 -9.83
CA ARG A 207 0.81 -13.03 -10.62
C ARG A 207 1.63 -11.81 -11.04
N MET A 208 2.91 -11.77 -10.66
CA MET A 208 3.88 -10.73 -11.03
C MET A 208 4.94 -11.19 -12.05
N ARG A 209 4.76 -12.37 -12.67
CA ARG A 209 5.52 -12.75 -13.87
C ARG A 209 4.70 -12.51 -15.13
#